data_AF-A0A4Y2P5K0-F1
#
_entry.id   AF-A0A4Y2P5K0-F1
#
_cell.length_a   1.000
_cell.length_b   1.000
_cell.length_c   1.000
_cell.angle_alpha   90.00
_cell.angle_beta   90.00
_cell.angle_gamma   90.00
#
_symmetry.space_group_name_H-M   'P 1'
#
loop_
_entity.id
_entity.type
_entity.pdbx_description
1 polymer ?
#
loop_
_entity_poly.entity_id
_entity_poly.type
_entity_poly.pdbx_seq_one_letter_code
_entity_poly.pdbx_strand_id
1 'polypeptide(L)'
;MREIASAIKKLLDAVNEVSGYIPSPSGKQALDQRKREFVKFSKRFSNTLKDFFREGQSQAVFLSAICLIHQTNLIMITVKHKCD
;
A
#
# COMPACT_ATOMS: atom_id res chain seq x y z
N MET A 1 10.52 -3.18 12.49
CA MET A 1 9.58 -2.04 12.34
C MET A 1 10.12 -0.94 11.43
N ARG A 2 11.31 -0.39 11.72
CA ARG A 2 11.92 0.71 10.93
C ARG A 2 12.05 0.40 9.43
N GLU A 3 12.43 -0.82 9.08
CA GLU A 3 12.57 -1.25 7.68
C GLU A 3 11.24 -1.34 6.94
N ILE A 4 10.19 -1.87 7.59
CA ILE A 4 8.83 -1.94 7.03
C ILE A 4 8.29 -0.53 6.79
N ALA A 5 8.44 0.38 7.75
CA ALA A 5 8.01 1.77 7.59
C ALA A 5 8.76 2.45 6.44
N SER A 6 10.07 2.18 6.30
CA SER A 6 10.87 2.68 5.17
C SER A 6 10.39 2.12 3.83
N ALA A 7 10.09 0.81 3.74
CA ALA A 7 9.60 0.18 2.52
C ALA A 7 8.21 0.71 2.11
N ILE A 8 7.29 0.87 3.07
CA ILE A 8 5.97 1.48 2.85
C ILE A 8 6.12 2.90 2.31
N LYS A 9 7.03 3.70 2.89
CA LYS A 9 7.32 5.06 2.43
C LYS A 9 7.86 5.06 1.00
N LYS A 10 8.87 4.23 0.71
CA LYS A 10 9.44 4.11 -0.64
C LYS A 10 8.38 3.76 -1.70
N LEU A 11 7.46 2.85 -1.38
CA LEU A 11 6.36 2.52 -2.29
C LEU A 11 5.43 3.72 -2.51
N LEU A 12 5.04 4.42 -1.44
CA LEU A 12 4.17 5.61 -1.55
C LEU A 12 4.81 6.74 -2.35
N ASP A 13 6.12 6.95 -2.17
CA ASP A 13 6.89 7.94 -2.91
C ASP A 13 6.92 7.57 -4.40
N ALA A 14 7.23 6.31 -4.73
CA ALA A 14 7.20 5.81 -6.12
C ALA A 14 5.81 5.94 -6.77
N VAL A 15 4.72 5.67 -6.04
CA VAL A 15 3.35 5.85 -6.55
C VAL A 15 3.05 7.32 -6.87
N ASN A 16 3.57 8.27 -6.08
CA ASN A 16 3.39 9.69 -6.33
C ASN A 16 4.14 10.13 -7.58
N GLU A 17 5.37 9.66 -7.75
CA GLU A 17 6.17 9.91 -8.94
C GLU A 17 5.44 9.39 -10.19
N VAL A 18 4.97 8.14 -10.16
CA VAL A 18 4.25 7.50 -11.27
C VAL A 18 2.94 8.24 -11.62
N SER A 19 2.24 8.81 -10.64
CA SER A 19 1.01 9.58 -10.89
C SER A 19 1.21 10.77 -11.84
N GLY A 20 2.42 11.35 -11.85
CA GLY A 20 2.80 12.41 -12.79
C GLY A 20 2.84 11.96 -14.26
N TYR A 21 3.09 10.68 -14.50
CA TYR A 21 3.23 10.10 -15.84
C TYR A 21 1.93 9.51 -16.40
N ILE A 22 0.86 9.40 -15.59
CA ILE A 22 -0.44 8.92 -16.09
C ILE A 22 -1.10 10.02 -16.94
N PRO A 23 -1.37 9.79 -18.23
CA PRO A 23 -1.88 10.83 -19.13
C PRO A 23 -3.36 11.19 -18.87
N SER A 24 -4.17 10.21 -18.45
CA SER A 24 -5.62 10.40 -18.30
C SER A 24 -6.03 10.85 -16.89
N PRO A 25 -6.90 11.88 -16.74
CA PRO A 25 -7.46 12.28 -15.45
C PRO A 25 -8.18 11.14 -14.70
N SER A 26 -8.86 10.25 -15.43
CA SER A 26 -9.52 9.09 -14.82
C SER A 26 -8.52 8.04 -14.33
N GLY A 27 -7.38 7.90 -15.00
CA GLY A 27 -6.27 7.07 -14.55
C GLY A 27 -5.65 7.61 -13.25
N LYS A 28 -5.45 8.93 -13.17
CA LYS A 28 -4.94 9.59 -11.94
C LYS A 28 -5.89 9.38 -10.76
N GLN A 29 -7.20 9.59 -10.95
CA GLN A 29 -8.20 9.33 -9.91
C GLN A 29 -8.20 7.87 -9.45
N ALA A 30 -8.07 6.92 -10.38
CA ALA A 30 -7.99 5.50 -10.05
C ALA A 30 -6.74 5.20 -9.21
N LEU A 31 -5.57 5.74 -9.58
CA LEU A 31 -4.33 5.57 -8.82
C LEU A 31 -4.42 6.21 -7.42
N ASP A 32 -5.00 7.39 -7.31
CA ASP A 32 -5.22 8.06 -6.02
C ASP A 32 -6.14 7.25 -5.10
N GLN A 33 -7.17 6.62 -5.65
CA GLN A 33 -8.03 5.71 -4.88
C GLN A 33 -7.25 4.50 -4.37
N ARG A 34 -6.39 3.89 -5.20
CA ARG A 34 -5.52 2.77 -4.77
C ARG A 34 -4.54 3.21 -3.70
N LYS A 35 -3.96 4.40 -3.83
CA LYS A 35 -3.05 4.97 -2.83
C LYS A 35 -3.77 5.14 -1.48
N ARG A 36 -5.00 5.67 -1.47
CA ARG A 36 -5.81 5.81 -0.24
C ARG A 36 -6.07 4.46 0.44
N GLU A 37 -6.48 3.45 -0.32
CA GLU A 37 -6.68 2.10 0.21
C GLU A 37 -5.37 1.52 0.76
N PHE A 38 -4.25 1.63 0.03
CA PHE A 38 -2.95 1.17 0.52
C PHE A 38 -2.55 1.84 1.84
N VAL A 39 -2.76 3.15 2.00
CA VAL A 39 -2.52 3.87 3.26
C VAL A 39 -3.40 3.33 4.41
N LYS A 40 -4.67 3.01 4.13
CA LYS A 40 -5.57 2.42 5.11
C LYS A 40 -5.06 1.05 5.58
N PHE A 41 -4.64 0.19 4.65
CA PHE A 41 -4.12 -1.14 4.98
C PHE A 41 -2.74 -1.09 5.65
N SER A 42 -1.87 -0.13 5.31
CA SER A 42 -0.57 0.03 5.98
C SER A 42 -0.71 0.50 7.44
N LYS A 43 -1.68 1.39 7.71
CA LYS A 43 -2.06 1.77 9.09
C LYS A 43 -2.59 0.56 9.88
N ARG A 44 -3.49 -0.23 9.26
CA ARG A 44 -4.00 -1.47 9.88
C ARG A 44 -2.87 -2.43 10.23
N PHE A 45 -1.97 -2.70 9.29
CA PHE A 45 -0.80 -3.55 9.54
C PHE A 45 0.07 -3.03 10.69
N SER A 46 0.33 -1.73 10.73
CA SER A 46 1.11 -1.10 11.80
C SER A 46 0.44 -1.24 13.18
N ASN A 47 -0.88 -1.11 13.25
CA ASN A 47 -1.65 -1.33 14.49
C ASN A 47 -1.62 -2.80 14.89
N THR A 48 -1.88 -3.72 13.95
CA THR A 48 -1.82 -5.16 14.21
C THR A 48 -0.44 -5.62 14.68
N LEU A 49 0.65 -5.02 14.17
CA LEU A 49 2.00 -5.25 14.70
C LEU A 49 2.17 -4.75 16.13
N LYS A 50 1.60 -3.57 16.49
CA LYS A 50 1.64 -3.07 17.87
C LYS A 50 0.89 -3.99 18.82
N ASP A 51 -0.27 -4.48 18.41
CA ASP A 51 -1.08 -5.40 19.19
C ASP A 51 -0.38 -6.75 19.34
N PHE A 52 0.26 -7.25 18.27
CA PHE A 52 1.10 -8.45 18.33
C PHE A 52 2.25 -8.32 19.34
N PHE A 53 2.93 -7.18 19.42
CA PHE A 53 3.99 -6.98 20.42
C PHE A 53 3.46 -6.96 21.87
N ARG A 54 2.15 -6.76 22.08
CA ARG A 54 1.51 -6.79 23.39
C ARG A 54 0.94 -8.16 23.73
N GLU A 55 0.27 -8.80 22.77
CA GLU A 55 -0.59 -9.96 22.98
C GLU A 55 -0.01 -11.26 22.40
N GLY A 56 1.02 -11.18 21.55
CA GLY A 56 1.72 -12.33 20.98
C GLY A 56 0.99 -13.06 19.84
N GLN A 57 -0.19 -12.60 19.39
CA GLN A 57 -0.96 -13.27 18.35
C GLN A 57 -0.49 -12.95 16.92
N SER A 58 0.31 -13.86 16.34
CA SER A 58 0.94 -13.67 15.02
C SER A 58 -0.01 -13.82 13.83
N GLN A 59 -1.13 -14.53 13.97
CA GLN A 59 -2.08 -14.80 12.88
C GLN A 59 -2.62 -13.51 12.24
N ALA A 60 -2.97 -12.52 13.07
CA ALA A 60 -3.47 -11.24 12.59
C ALA A 60 -2.41 -10.46 11.78
N VAL A 61 -1.13 -10.59 12.15
CA VAL A 61 0.00 -9.98 11.42
C VAL A 61 0.13 -10.57 10.03
N PHE A 62 0.06 -11.90 9.89
CA PHE A 62 0.12 -12.55 8.58
C PHE A 62 -1.03 -12.13 7.67
N LEU A 63 -2.27 -12.11 8.20
CA LEU A 63 -3.43 -11.68 7.43
C LEU A 63 -3.32 -10.23 6.98
N SER A 64 -2.90 -9.32 7.87
CA SER A 64 -2.74 -7.90 7.51
C SER A 64 -1.59 -7.67 6.54
N ALA A 65 -0.51 -8.46 6.60
CA ALA A 65 0.58 -8.45 5.61
C ALA A 65 0.10 -8.90 4.22
N ILE A 66 -0.68 -9.98 4.13
CA ILE A 66 -1.27 -10.47 2.87
C ILE A 66 -2.14 -9.38 2.23
N CYS A 67 -2.98 -8.71 3.03
CA CYS A 67 -3.77 -7.59 2.53
C CYS A 67 -2.90 -6.46 1.98
N LEU A 68 -1.78 -6.14 2.63
CA LEU A 68 -0.86 -5.08 2.18
C LEU A 68 -0.20 -5.45 0.85
N ILE A 69 0.25 -6.70 0.70
CA ILE A 69 0.79 -7.24 -0.56
C ILE A 69 -0.25 -7.16 -1.68
N HIS A 70 -1.50 -7.54 -1.39
CA HIS A 70 -2.58 -7.44 -2.35
C HIS A 70 -2.81 -5.99 -2.82
N GLN A 71 -2.80 -5.02 -1.90
CA GLN A 71 -2.91 -3.60 -2.28
C GLN A 71 -1.72 -3.13 -3.14
N THR A 72 -0.50 -3.59 -2.86
CA THR A 72 0.66 -3.32 -3.73
C THR A 72 0.43 -3.85 -5.14
N ASN A 73 -0.06 -5.08 -5.29
CA ASN A 73 -0.35 -5.66 -6.60
C ASN A 73 -1.41 -4.87 -7.37
N LEU A 74 -2.45 -4.42 -6.68
CA LEU A 74 -3.51 -3.60 -7.27
C LEU A 74 -3.01 -2.24 -7.79
N ILE A 75 -2.05 -1.63 -7.09
CA ILE A 75 -1.35 -0.43 -7.56
C ILE A 75 -0.59 -0.74 -8.85
N MET A 76 0.23 -1.81 -8.86
CA MET A 76 1.01 -2.17 -10.05
C MET A 76 0.12 -2.43 -11.28
N ILE A 77 -1.00 -3.15 -11.11
CA ILE A 77 -1.96 -3.41 -12.18
C ILE A 77 -2.58 -2.09 -12.68
N THR A 78 -2.92 -1.19 -11.76
CA THR A 78 -3.51 0.11 -12.12
C THR A 78 -2.52 0.96 -12.91
N VAL A 79 -1.26 1.01 -12.48
CA VAL A 79 -0.19 1.71 -13.21
C VAL A 79 -0.03 1.11 -14.62
N LYS A 80 0.08 -0.21 -14.73
CA LYS A 80 0.21 -0.90 -16.02
C LYS A 80 -0.94 -0.54 -16.97
N HIS A 81 -2.19 -0.60 -16.49
CA HIS A 81 -3.37 -0.37 -17.34
C HIS A 81 -3.65 1.12 -17.65
N LYS A 82 -2.98 2.05 -16.96
CA LYS A 82 -3.27 3.49 -17.10
C LYS A 82 -2.08 4.29 -17.64
N CYS A 83 -0.90 3.69 -17.76
CA CYS A 83 0.27 4.27 -18.42
C CYS A 83 0.45 3.82 -19.88
N ASP A 84 -0.16 2.70 -20.29
CA ASP A 84 -0.31 2.29 -21.71
C ASP A 84 -1.50 3.03 -22.37
#